data_AF-A0A832VZC4-F1
#
_entry.id   AF-A0A832VZC4-F1
#
_cell.length_a   1.000
_cell.length_b   1.000
_cell.length_c   1.000
_cell.angle_alpha   90.00
_cell.angle_beta   90.00
_cell.angle_gamma   90.00
#
_symmetry.space_group_name_H-M   'P 1'
#
loop_
_entity.id
_entity.type
_entity.pdbx_description
1 polymer ?
#
loop_
_entity_poly.entity_id
_entity_poly.type
_entity_poly.pdbx_seq_one_letter_code
_entity_poly.pdbx_strand_id
1 'polypeptide(L)'
;MNTRLASYFMVAIMVISTLWVIGIGLLDSSKGPVDTQPTPTEEGTFNVPGRLVYASFDSLEHCLNITPSGVVRAVFLDPSRAEGTPLGTYLSTQLSQLYPYPLYFSNVQRAYIAQYGNGSSLEMHYIRPKTFSFNYLNASTYKRYTVIERINPAGYTVLGDPIVYSPERELVNATIDRLSDHNDTALGQYAELFEVTWDTAQDAMQVVGVAPDGTIYYMGLHPNGTLSERWTFYLEPSESLLDSLTSRVQSGMASGNFTVYTMESTQLEGRDVVVVSIDAVDPELLLTEPLV
;
A
#
# COMPACT_ATOMS: atom_id res chain seq x y z
N MET A 1 -6.06 -26.35 -30.00
CA MET A 1 -6.48 -25.57 -28.82
C MET A 1 -6.42 -24.10 -29.20
N ASN A 2 -7.54 -23.37 -29.15
CA ASN A 2 -7.66 -22.03 -29.75
C ASN A 2 -6.95 -20.98 -28.88
N THR A 3 -5.74 -20.58 -29.29
CA THR A 3 -4.89 -19.57 -28.63
C THR A 3 -5.57 -18.22 -28.42
N ARG A 4 -6.63 -17.93 -29.18
CA ARG A 4 -7.47 -16.72 -29.03
C ARG A 4 -8.39 -16.77 -27.82
N LEU A 5 -8.88 -17.96 -27.42
CA LEU A 5 -9.76 -18.06 -26.25
C LEU A 5 -8.96 -17.94 -24.94
N ALA A 6 -7.72 -18.45 -24.93
CA ALA A 6 -6.81 -18.36 -23.79
C ALA A 6 -6.32 -16.92 -23.54
N SER A 7 -6.09 -16.14 -24.60
CA SER A 7 -5.69 -14.73 -24.48
C SER A 7 -6.84 -13.83 -24.01
N TYR A 8 -8.09 -14.07 -24.41
CA TYR A 8 -9.24 -13.36 -23.82
C TYR A 8 -9.48 -13.72 -22.35
N PHE A 9 -9.21 -14.96 -21.96
CA PHE A 9 -9.33 -15.40 -20.56
C PHE A 9 -8.23 -14.77 -19.68
N MET A 10 -6.99 -14.66 -20.18
CA MET A 10 -5.89 -13.96 -19.48
C MET A 10 -6.13 -12.45 -19.35
N VAL A 11 -6.61 -11.77 -20.40
CA VAL A 11 -6.95 -10.34 -20.33
C VAL A 11 -8.13 -10.11 -19.37
N ALA A 12 -9.12 -11.01 -19.33
CA ALA A 12 -10.23 -10.91 -18.38
C ALA A 12 -9.81 -11.11 -16.92
N ILE A 13 -8.81 -11.96 -16.64
CA ILE A 13 -8.26 -12.12 -15.28
C ILE A 13 -7.39 -10.91 -14.89
N MET A 14 -6.60 -10.37 -15.83
CA MET A 14 -5.79 -9.18 -15.59
C MET A 14 -6.62 -7.93 -15.29
N VAL A 15 -7.77 -7.75 -15.94
CA VAL A 15 -8.70 -6.61 -15.69
C VAL A 15 -9.49 -6.76 -14.38
N ILE A 16 -9.63 -7.98 -13.85
CA ILE A 16 -10.33 -8.21 -12.56
C ILE A 16 -9.35 -8.16 -11.38
N SER A 17 -8.05 -8.31 -11.61
CA SER A 17 -7.02 -8.39 -10.56
C SER A 17 -6.49 -7.04 -10.08
N THR A 18 -6.72 -5.95 -10.80
CA THR A 18 -6.12 -4.62 -10.50
C THR A 18 -6.77 -3.92 -9.30
N LEU A 19 -7.98 -4.35 -8.93
CA LEU A 19 -8.73 -3.85 -7.77
C LEU A 19 -8.42 -4.62 -6.47
N TRP A 20 -7.81 -5.81 -6.56
CA TRP A 20 -7.52 -6.64 -5.38
C TRP A 20 -6.27 -6.18 -4.61
N VAL A 21 -5.25 -5.68 -5.30
CA VAL A 21 -3.98 -5.25 -4.70
C VAL A 21 -4.10 -3.95 -3.87
N ILE A 22 -5.17 -3.18 -4.03
CA ILE A 22 -5.48 -2.03 -3.14
C ILE A 22 -6.56 -2.39 -2.09
N GLY A 23 -7.03 -3.65 -2.09
CA GLY A 23 -7.88 -4.22 -1.06
C GLY A 23 -9.33 -4.38 -1.49
N ILE A 24 -9.81 -5.62 -1.40
CA ILE A 24 -11.23 -5.97 -1.36
C ILE A 24 -11.88 -5.25 -0.18
N GLY A 25 -12.66 -4.20 -0.48
CA GLY A 25 -13.49 -3.55 0.53
C GLY A 25 -13.88 -2.10 0.28
N LEU A 26 -13.30 -1.41 -0.71
CA LEU A 26 -13.63 -0.01 -0.98
C LEU A 26 -14.27 0.16 -2.37
N LEU A 27 -15.57 -0.18 -2.40
CA LEU A 27 -16.61 0.35 -3.29
C LEU A 27 -16.46 0.10 -4.81
N ASP A 28 -17.51 -0.53 -5.34
CA ASP A 28 -18.03 -0.37 -6.70
C ASP A 28 -18.12 1.12 -7.05
N SER A 29 -17.01 1.70 -7.49
CA SER A 29 -16.90 3.12 -7.82
C SER A 29 -16.92 3.23 -9.34
N SER A 30 -18.14 3.45 -9.84
CA SER A 30 -18.41 3.88 -11.20
C SER A 30 -17.37 4.91 -11.66
N LYS A 31 -16.90 4.78 -12.90
CA LYS A 31 -16.05 5.74 -13.63
C LYS A 31 -16.66 7.15 -13.62
N GLY A 32 -16.50 7.87 -12.51
CA GLY A 32 -16.82 9.28 -12.37
C GLY A 32 -15.65 10.14 -12.82
N PRO A 33 -15.89 11.39 -13.21
CA PRO A 33 -14.81 12.31 -13.56
C PRO A 33 -13.86 12.49 -12.38
N VAL A 34 -12.56 12.41 -12.68
CA VAL A 34 -11.48 12.73 -11.73
C VAL A 34 -11.48 14.25 -11.55
N ASP A 35 -11.99 14.73 -10.42
CA ASP A 35 -11.80 16.14 -10.06
C ASP A 35 -10.31 16.36 -9.81
N THR A 36 -9.73 17.29 -10.58
CA THR A 36 -8.35 17.74 -10.39
C THR A 36 -8.28 18.42 -9.03
N GLN A 37 -7.65 17.76 -8.07
CA GLN A 37 -7.50 18.33 -6.74
C GLN A 37 -6.65 19.60 -6.85
N PRO A 38 -7.05 20.73 -6.23
CA PRO A 38 -6.20 21.92 -6.19
C PRO A 38 -4.87 21.53 -5.54
N THR A 39 -3.73 22.07 -5.96
CA THR A 39 -2.43 21.86 -5.28
C THR A 39 -2.19 22.99 -4.28
N PRO A 40 -2.64 22.87 -3.02
CA PRO A 40 -2.37 23.88 -2.02
C PRO A 40 -0.90 23.79 -1.57
N THR A 41 -0.26 24.96 -1.51
CA THR A 41 1.17 25.15 -1.23
C THR A 41 1.47 25.49 0.23
N GLU A 42 0.45 25.58 1.09
CA GLU A 42 0.58 25.95 2.50
C GLU A 42 0.58 24.72 3.42
N GLU A 43 1.33 24.78 4.54
CA GLU A 43 1.46 23.63 5.46
C GLU A 43 0.17 23.39 6.27
N GLY A 44 -0.59 24.44 6.60
CA GLY A 44 -1.77 24.36 7.48
C GLY A 44 -1.45 23.97 8.93
N THR A 45 -2.49 23.83 9.78
CA THR A 45 -2.35 23.33 11.16
C THR A 45 -3.60 22.55 11.59
N PHE A 46 -3.44 21.45 12.34
CA PHE A 46 -4.56 20.80 13.02
C PHE A 46 -4.94 21.58 14.27
N ASN A 47 -6.01 22.36 14.20
CA ASN A 47 -6.49 23.14 15.34
C ASN A 47 -7.46 22.29 16.20
N VAL A 48 -6.92 21.29 16.91
CA VAL A 48 -7.67 20.46 17.86
C VAL A 48 -7.02 20.46 19.25
N PRO A 49 -7.80 20.34 20.33
CA PRO A 49 -7.24 20.15 21.66
C PRO A 49 -6.54 18.79 21.76
N GLY A 50 -5.58 18.64 22.69
CA GLY A 50 -4.89 17.37 22.95
C GLY A 50 -3.58 17.19 22.17
N ARG A 51 -2.97 16.02 22.31
CA ARG A 51 -1.72 15.64 21.63
C ARG A 51 -2.03 15.14 20.22
N LEU A 52 -1.21 15.57 19.26
CA LEU A 52 -1.22 15.08 17.88
C LEU A 52 -0.24 13.92 17.72
N VAL A 53 -0.52 13.05 16.74
CA VAL A 53 0.41 12.01 16.31
C VAL A 53 1.57 12.64 15.55
N TYR A 54 2.79 12.22 15.89
CA TYR A 54 4.00 12.57 15.16
C TYR A 54 4.88 11.32 15.06
N ALA A 55 5.05 10.82 13.85
CA ALA A 55 5.89 9.66 13.55
C ALA A 55 6.45 9.78 12.13
N SER A 56 7.56 9.10 11.87
CA SER A 56 8.09 8.98 10.51
C SER A 56 7.04 8.31 9.62
N PHE A 57 6.88 8.82 8.40
CA PHE A 57 5.85 8.35 7.45
C PHE A 57 6.38 8.40 6.01
N ASP A 58 7.64 8.04 5.86
CA ASP A 58 8.37 8.12 4.59
C ASP A 58 8.64 6.74 3.99
N SER A 59 8.17 5.64 4.56
CA SER A 59 8.34 4.30 4.00
C SER A 59 7.35 3.33 4.63
N LEU A 60 7.16 2.17 4.01
CA LEU A 60 6.37 1.08 4.57
C LEU A 60 6.94 0.62 5.92
N GLU A 61 8.27 0.53 6.06
CA GLU A 61 8.93 0.21 7.32
C GLU A 61 8.58 1.21 8.44
N HIS A 62 8.62 2.51 8.14
CA HIS A 62 8.24 3.55 9.09
C HIS A 62 6.78 3.39 9.55
N CYS A 63 5.88 3.09 8.61
CA CYS A 63 4.47 2.85 8.93
C CYS A 63 4.31 1.59 9.79
N LEU A 64 4.92 0.48 9.39
CA LEU A 64 4.88 -0.79 10.12
C LEU A 64 5.45 -0.68 11.54
N ASN A 65 6.39 0.24 11.78
CA ASN A 65 7.00 0.47 13.09
C ASN A 65 6.07 1.14 14.11
N ILE A 66 4.93 1.66 13.67
CA ILE A 66 3.89 2.22 14.56
C ILE A 66 2.55 1.48 14.42
N THR A 67 2.45 0.56 13.46
CA THR A 67 1.31 -0.33 13.30
C THR A 67 1.39 -1.49 14.29
N PRO A 68 0.30 -1.80 15.03
CA PRO A 68 0.23 -2.99 15.87
C PRO A 68 0.48 -4.28 15.09
N SER A 69 1.12 -5.27 15.70
CA SER A 69 1.35 -6.60 15.10
C SER A 69 0.03 -7.30 14.71
N GLY A 70 0.15 -8.29 13.82
CA GLY A 70 -0.99 -9.07 13.29
C GLY A 70 -1.41 -8.66 11.87
N VAL A 71 -0.61 -7.81 11.21
CA VAL A 71 -0.84 -7.37 9.84
C VAL A 71 -0.57 -8.52 8.88
N VAL A 72 -1.57 -8.90 8.09
CA VAL A 72 -1.42 -9.93 7.05
C VAL A 72 -1.02 -9.32 5.71
N ARG A 73 -1.27 -8.02 5.52
CA ARG A 73 -0.93 -7.27 4.34
C ARG A 73 -0.87 -5.79 4.64
N ALA A 74 0.12 -5.08 4.10
CA ALA A 74 0.15 -3.64 4.15
C ALA A 74 0.65 -3.03 2.84
N VAL A 75 0.13 -1.84 2.53
CA VAL A 75 0.47 -1.06 1.34
C VAL A 75 0.84 0.34 1.77
N PHE A 76 1.92 0.88 1.21
CA PHE A 76 2.32 2.28 1.31
C PHE A 76 2.38 2.90 -0.08
N LEU A 77 1.82 4.10 -0.23
CA LEU A 77 1.74 4.85 -1.48
C LEU A 77 2.38 6.22 -1.30
N ASP A 78 3.34 6.53 -2.18
CA ASP A 78 3.97 7.84 -2.30
C ASP A 78 4.18 8.18 -3.78
N PRO A 79 3.15 8.71 -4.46
CA PRO A 79 3.22 9.07 -5.87
C PRO A 79 4.30 10.11 -6.20
N SER A 80 4.76 10.89 -5.20
CA SER A 80 5.79 11.91 -5.41
C SER A 80 7.14 11.31 -5.83
N ARG A 81 7.41 10.06 -5.44
CA ARG A 81 8.62 9.31 -5.86
C ARG A 81 8.65 8.97 -7.35
N ALA A 82 7.49 9.02 -7.99
CA ALA A 82 7.33 8.80 -9.42
C ALA A 82 6.80 10.06 -10.14
N GLU A 83 7.00 11.25 -9.56
CA GLU A 83 6.54 12.51 -10.14
C GLU A 83 7.07 12.70 -11.58
N GLY A 84 6.20 13.20 -12.47
CA GLY A 84 6.55 13.40 -13.88
C GLY A 84 6.57 12.12 -14.72
N THR A 85 6.22 10.96 -14.15
CA THR A 85 6.14 9.68 -14.87
C THR A 85 4.70 9.18 -15.03
N PRO A 86 4.44 8.23 -15.95
CA PRO A 86 3.13 7.57 -16.05
C PRO A 86 2.71 6.90 -14.73
N LEU A 87 3.64 6.25 -14.02
CA LEU A 87 3.39 5.62 -12.72
C LEU A 87 2.91 6.63 -11.68
N GLY A 88 3.59 7.78 -11.55
CA GLY A 88 3.18 8.82 -10.60
C GLY A 88 1.81 9.41 -10.91
N THR A 89 1.48 9.59 -12.19
CA THR A 89 0.16 10.05 -12.63
C THR A 89 -0.93 9.02 -12.27
N TYR A 90 -0.65 7.75 -12.53
CA TYR A 90 -1.54 6.65 -12.21
C TYR A 90 -1.79 6.56 -10.70
N LEU A 91 -0.73 6.49 -9.88
CA LEU A 91 -0.85 6.37 -8.42
C LEU A 91 -1.52 7.60 -7.79
N SER A 92 -1.23 8.82 -8.27
CA SER A 92 -1.91 10.04 -7.82
C SER A 92 -3.41 9.99 -8.11
N THR A 93 -3.79 9.45 -9.27
CA THR A 93 -5.19 9.27 -9.65
C THR A 93 -5.88 8.25 -8.74
N GLN A 94 -5.25 7.10 -8.50
CA GLN A 94 -5.76 6.08 -7.57
C GLN A 94 -5.93 6.65 -6.16
N LEU A 95 -4.92 7.36 -5.66
CA LEU A 95 -4.96 7.97 -4.33
C LEU A 95 -6.09 9.00 -4.20
N SER A 96 -6.32 9.82 -5.23
CA SER A 96 -7.40 10.80 -5.26
C SER A 96 -8.80 10.16 -5.34
N GLN A 97 -8.91 8.97 -5.96
CA GLN A 97 -10.16 8.21 -6.02
C GLN A 97 -10.48 7.53 -4.69
N LEU A 98 -9.47 6.96 -4.02
CA LEU A 98 -9.60 6.34 -2.70
C LEU A 98 -9.92 7.39 -1.62
N TYR A 99 -9.27 8.53 -1.71
CA TYR A 99 -9.39 9.62 -0.74
C TYR A 99 -9.79 10.92 -1.43
N PRO A 100 -11.07 11.04 -1.82
CA PRO A 100 -11.54 12.22 -2.54
C PRO A 100 -11.40 13.47 -1.66
N TYR A 101 -11.12 14.61 -2.30
CA TYR A 101 -10.84 15.89 -1.63
C TYR A 101 -11.83 16.25 -0.49
N PRO A 102 -13.16 16.05 -0.63
CA PRO A 102 -14.11 16.39 0.45
C PRO A 102 -13.92 15.60 1.75
N LEU A 103 -13.13 14.51 1.75
CA LEU A 103 -12.86 13.70 2.93
C LEU A 103 -12.09 14.49 4.00
N TYR A 104 -11.08 15.26 3.58
CA TYR A 104 -10.26 16.10 4.45
C TYR A 104 -10.35 17.59 4.11
N PHE A 105 -10.98 17.95 2.99
CA PHE A 105 -10.82 19.25 2.33
C PHE A 105 -9.33 19.58 2.13
N SER A 106 -8.57 18.57 1.74
CA SER A 106 -7.12 18.58 1.56
C SER A 106 -6.74 17.39 0.68
N ASN A 107 -5.58 17.48 0.03
CA ASN A 107 -5.05 16.39 -0.76
C ASN A 107 -4.36 15.40 0.15
N VAL A 108 -4.63 14.11 -0.06
CA VAL A 108 -3.80 13.04 0.46
C VAL A 108 -2.60 12.90 -0.46
N GLN A 109 -1.41 13.13 0.06
CA GLN A 109 -0.17 13.01 -0.72
C GLN A 109 0.47 11.63 -0.56
N ARG A 110 0.29 11.01 0.60
CA ARG A 110 0.75 9.65 0.90
C ARG A 110 -0.27 8.91 1.73
N ALA A 111 -0.39 7.62 1.52
CA ALA A 111 -1.29 6.77 2.29
C ALA A 111 -0.61 5.45 2.65
N TYR A 112 -1.03 4.91 3.78
CA TYR A 112 -0.69 3.58 4.24
C TYR A 112 -1.97 2.87 4.64
N ILE A 113 -2.08 1.60 4.26
CA ILE A 113 -3.22 0.76 4.57
C ILE A 113 -2.68 -0.57 5.08
N ALA A 114 -3.03 -0.96 6.29
CA ALA A 114 -2.77 -2.27 6.86
C ALA A 114 -4.06 -3.06 7.00
N GLN A 115 -4.00 -4.33 6.66
CA GLN A 115 -5.10 -5.28 6.78
C GLN A 115 -4.72 -6.38 7.77
N TYR A 116 -5.71 -6.79 8.56
CA TYR A 116 -5.60 -7.85 9.56
C TYR A 116 -6.42 -9.06 9.12
N GLY A 117 -6.03 -10.25 9.58
CA GLY A 117 -6.70 -11.50 9.17
C GLY A 117 -8.17 -11.60 9.60
N ASN A 118 -8.61 -10.77 10.54
CA ASN A 118 -10.01 -10.66 10.98
C ASN A 118 -10.84 -9.68 10.12
N GLY A 119 -10.26 -9.08 9.08
CA GLY A 119 -10.91 -8.09 8.23
C GLY A 119 -10.81 -6.65 8.73
N SER A 120 -10.23 -6.41 9.90
CA SER A 120 -9.97 -5.05 10.40
C SER A 120 -8.93 -4.36 9.52
N SER A 121 -9.00 -3.02 9.47
CA SER A 121 -8.04 -2.20 8.75
C SER A 121 -7.56 -1.00 9.56
N LEU A 122 -6.29 -0.65 9.37
CA LEU A 122 -5.68 0.58 9.86
C LEU A 122 -5.22 1.39 8.67
N GLU A 123 -5.56 2.67 8.63
CA GLU A 123 -5.11 3.58 7.59
C GLU A 123 -4.35 4.75 8.20
N MET A 124 -3.36 5.22 7.47
CA MET A 124 -2.63 6.43 7.82
C MET A 124 -2.50 7.34 6.60
N HIS A 125 -2.73 8.63 6.81
CA HIS A 125 -2.77 9.60 5.72
C HIS A 125 -1.86 10.78 6.03
N TYR A 126 -1.08 11.16 5.02
CA TYR A 126 -0.34 12.42 5.03
C TYR A 126 -1.05 13.40 4.10
N ILE A 127 -1.56 14.49 4.67
CA ILE A 127 -2.35 15.48 3.94
C ILE A 127 -1.68 16.84 3.91
N ARG A 128 -1.85 17.59 2.82
CA ARG A 128 -1.48 19.01 2.74
C ARG A 128 -2.56 19.82 2.01
N PRO A 129 -2.98 20.98 2.56
CA PRO A 129 -2.62 21.56 3.85
C PRO A 129 -3.18 20.74 5.02
N LYS A 130 -2.57 20.82 6.19
CA LYS A 130 -3.16 20.26 7.41
C LYS A 130 -4.44 21.01 7.74
N THR A 131 -5.57 20.35 7.54
CA THR A 131 -6.91 20.88 7.83
C THR A 131 -7.67 19.92 8.73
N PHE A 132 -8.54 20.48 9.57
CA PHE A 132 -9.51 19.74 10.34
C PHE A 132 -10.90 20.22 9.95
N SER A 133 -11.50 19.57 8.95
CA SER A 133 -12.77 20.03 8.36
C SER A 133 -13.71 18.88 7.99
N PHE A 134 -13.79 17.83 8.81
CA PHE A 134 -14.75 16.73 8.60
C PHE A 134 -15.78 16.65 9.73
N ASN A 135 -16.96 16.12 9.42
CA ASN A 135 -18.06 15.95 10.37
C ASN A 135 -17.75 14.80 11.34
N TYR A 136 -17.96 15.05 12.64
CA TYR A 136 -17.72 14.07 13.71
C TYR A 136 -18.89 14.01 14.70
N LEU A 137 -19.13 12.83 15.28
CA LEU A 137 -20.16 12.57 16.29
C LEU A 137 -19.69 13.01 17.67
N ASN A 138 -18.45 12.66 18.00
CA ASN A 138 -17.89 12.88 19.32
C ASN A 138 -16.37 13.06 19.26
N ALA A 139 -15.82 13.72 20.27
CA ALA A 139 -14.38 13.80 20.51
C ALA A 139 -14.10 13.33 21.93
N SER A 140 -13.14 12.43 22.08
CA SER A 140 -12.77 11.83 23.35
C SER A 140 -11.25 11.79 23.48
N THR A 141 -10.74 11.43 24.65
CA THR A 141 -9.30 11.40 24.90
C THR A 141 -8.82 9.98 25.18
N TYR A 142 -7.68 9.59 24.61
CA TYR A 142 -6.94 8.39 24.95
C TYR A 142 -5.46 8.73 25.12
N LYS A 143 -4.88 8.48 26.30
CA LYS A 143 -3.47 8.83 26.63
C LYS A 143 -3.06 10.26 26.19
N ARG A 144 -3.96 11.23 26.39
CA ARG A 144 -3.84 12.66 26.01
C ARG A 144 -3.97 12.96 24.50
N TYR A 145 -4.14 11.96 23.64
CA TYR A 145 -4.51 12.15 22.24
C TYR A 145 -6.01 12.37 22.12
N THR A 146 -6.41 13.22 21.19
CA THR A 146 -7.83 13.44 20.89
C THR A 146 -8.25 12.47 19.79
N VAL A 147 -9.14 11.54 20.17
CA VAL A 147 -9.73 10.52 19.28
C VAL A 147 -11.11 11.03 18.86
N ILE A 148 -11.26 11.26 17.57
CA ILE A 148 -12.45 11.82 16.94
C ILE A 148 -13.24 10.69 16.30
N GLU A 149 -14.51 10.58 16.66
CA GLU A 149 -15.45 9.63 16.07
C GLU A 149 -16.12 10.27 14.85
N ARG A 150 -15.79 9.78 13.65
CA ARG A 150 -16.24 10.34 12.37
C ARG A 150 -17.65 9.89 12.02
N ILE A 151 -18.39 10.75 11.33
CA ILE A 151 -19.69 10.40 10.74
C ILE A 151 -19.49 9.71 9.38
N ASN A 152 -18.61 10.26 8.54
CA ASN A 152 -18.35 9.75 7.20
C ASN A 152 -16.86 9.89 6.83
N PRO A 153 -16.19 8.78 6.49
CA PRO A 153 -16.58 7.40 6.79
C PRO A 153 -16.71 7.20 8.31
N ALA A 154 -17.54 6.25 8.72
CA ALA A 154 -17.71 5.92 10.14
C ALA A 154 -16.45 5.25 10.68
N GLY A 155 -15.95 5.74 11.83
CA GLY A 155 -14.74 5.21 12.45
C GLY A 155 -14.10 6.22 13.38
N TYR A 156 -12.84 5.99 13.72
CA TYR A 156 -12.08 6.77 14.68
C TYR A 156 -10.82 7.32 14.04
N THR A 157 -10.54 8.60 14.26
CA THR A 157 -9.36 9.27 13.75
C THR A 157 -8.61 10.00 14.86
N VAL A 158 -7.29 10.00 14.75
CA VAL A 158 -6.40 10.86 15.53
C VAL A 158 -5.59 11.69 14.55
N LEU A 159 -5.59 13.00 14.73
CA LEU A 159 -4.89 13.91 13.83
C LEU A 159 -3.40 13.97 14.15
N GLY A 160 -2.60 14.24 13.12
CA GLY A 160 -1.17 14.30 13.22
C GLY A 160 -0.48 14.19 11.86
N ASP A 161 0.84 14.02 11.90
CA ASP A 161 1.64 13.61 10.76
C ASP A 161 2.25 12.23 11.10
N PRO A 162 1.64 11.11 10.66
CA PRO A 162 0.43 11.01 9.85
C PRO A 162 -0.88 11.13 10.67
N ILE A 163 -2.00 11.33 9.97
CA ILE A 163 -3.34 11.10 10.50
C ILE A 163 -3.54 9.59 10.61
N VAL A 164 -4.03 9.09 11.74
CA VAL A 164 -4.36 7.67 11.95
C VAL A 164 -5.87 7.49 11.88
N TYR A 165 -6.36 6.48 11.16
CA TYR A 165 -7.78 6.15 11.03
C TYR A 165 -8.02 4.64 11.09
N SER A 166 -9.10 4.22 11.74
CA SER A 166 -9.65 2.88 11.61
C SER A 166 -11.15 2.89 11.91
N PRO A 167 -11.95 1.99 11.31
CA PRO A 167 -13.31 1.73 11.78
C PRO A 167 -13.38 1.31 13.26
N GLU A 168 -12.31 0.72 13.78
CA GLU A 168 -12.23 0.16 15.13
C GLU A 168 -11.42 1.05 16.07
N ARG A 169 -12.02 1.41 17.20
CA ARG A 169 -11.38 2.30 18.18
C ARG A 169 -10.18 1.65 18.83
N GLU A 170 -10.27 0.35 19.09
CA GLU A 170 -9.27 -0.47 19.74
C GLU A 170 -7.96 -0.45 18.93
N LEU A 171 -8.05 -0.47 17.61
CA LEU A 171 -6.90 -0.45 16.72
C LEU A 171 -6.21 0.92 16.67
N VAL A 172 -6.99 2.01 16.71
CA VAL A 172 -6.45 3.38 16.88
C VAL A 172 -5.72 3.51 18.22
N ASN A 173 -6.30 2.99 19.31
CA ASN A 173 -5.67 3.02 20.63
C ASN A 173 -4.38 2.18 20.66
N ALA A 174 -4.40 0.98 20.06
CA ALA A 174 -3.22 0.13 19.95
C ALA A 174 -2.11 0.82 19.15
N THR A 175 -2.44 1.52 18.07
CA THR A 175 -1.48 2.33 17.29
C THR A 175 -0.87 3.44 18.16
N ILE A 176 -1.69 4.16 18.94
CA ILE A 176 -1.20 5.16 19.90
C ILE A 176 -0.21 4.55 20.90
N ASP A 177 -0.46 3.33 21.36
CA ASP A 177 0.40 2.65 22.32
C ASP A 177 1.79 2.37 21.73
N ARG A 178 1.84 1.97 20.45
CA ARG A 178 3.09 1.72 19.72
C ARG A 178 3.93 2.97 19.47
N LEU A 179 3.31 4.16 19.38
CA LEU A 179 4.04 5.42 19.18
C LEU A 179 5.05 5.74 20.29
N SER A 180 4.92 5.15 21.48
CA SER A 180 5.78 5.48 22.63
C SER A 180 6.84 4.44 22.91
N ASP A 181 6.58 3.16 22.64
CA ASP A 181 7.47 2.06 23.01
C ASP A 181 8.05 1.28 21.81
N HIS A 182 7.44 1.39 20.63
CA HIS A 182 7.81 0.64 19.42
C HIS A 182 7.93 -0.87 19.62
N ASN A 183 7.20 -1.42 20.60
CA ASN A 183 7.23 -2.85 20.91
C ASN A 183 6.08 -3.59 20.23
N ASP A 184 6.32 -4.82 19.78
CA ASP A 184 5.27 -5.68 19.21
C ASP A 184 4.51 -4.96 18.08
N THR A 185 5.29 -4.46 17.11
CA THR A 185 4.84 -3.75 15.92
C THR A 185 4.83 -4.70 14.73
N ALA A 186 4.09 -4.33 13.68
CA ALA A 186 4.06 -5.10 12.44
C ALA A 186 5.45 -5.15 11.77
N LEU A 187 6.33 -4.17 12.01
CA LEU A 187 7.70 -4.20 11.49
C LEU A 187 8.46 -5.44 11.96
N GLY A 188 8.30 -5.84 13.22
CA GLY A 188 8.93 -7.05 13.74
C GLY A 188 8.51 -8.33 13.00
N GLN A 189 7.31 -8.36 12.40
CA GLN A 189 6.81 -9.51 11.63
C GLN A 189 7.45 -9.61 10.24
N TYR A 190 7.87 -8.48 9.68
CA TYR A 190 8.43 -8.38 8.34
C TYR A 190 9.92 -7.98 8.36
N ALA A 191 10.56 -7.93 9.53
CA ALA A 191 11.92 -7.42 9.67
C ALA A 191 12.92 -8.16 8.78
N GLU A 192 12.82 -9.49 8.77
CA GLU A 192 13.68 -10.37 7.95
C GLU A 192 13.57 -10.10 6.44
N LEU A 193 12.39 -9.69 5.98
CA LEU A 193 12.15 -9.35 4.58
C LEU A 193 12.86 -8.05 4.21
N PHE A 194 12.91 -7.07 5.12
CA PHE A 194 13.61 -5.80 4.88
C PHE A 194 15.13 -5.91 4.97
N GLU A 195 15.67 -7.00 5.54
CA GLU A 195 17.11 -7.30 5.49
C GLU A 195 17.56 -7.74 4.08
N VAL A 196 16.63 -8.26 3.25
CA VAL A 196 16.94 -8.82 1.92
C VAL A 196 16.41 -7.98 0.77
N THR A 197 15.51 -7.03 1.02
CA THR A 197 15.05 -6.07 0.00
C THR A 197 16.09 -4.97 -0.17
N TRP A 198 16.23 -4.50 -1.41
CA TRP A 198 17.15 -3.43 -1.77
C TRP A 198 16.40 -2.27 -2.40
N ASP A 199 16.95 -1.07 -2.24
CA ASP A 199 16.49 0.18 -2.87
C ASP A 199 14.99 0.53 -2.70
N THR A 200 14.36 0.08 -1.60
CA THR A 200 12.94 0.33 -1.30
C THR A 200 12.59 1.83 -1.28
N ALA A 201 13.56 2.71 -1.03
CA ALA A 201 13.37 4.16 -1.03
C ALA A 201 12.92 4.74 -2.40
N GLN A 202 13.17 4.02 -3.50
CA GLN A 202 12.75 4.45 -4.85
C GLN A 202 11.30 4.09 -5.17
N ASP A 203 10.71 3.16 -4.40
CA ASP A 203 9.37 2.64 -4.65
C ASP A 203 8.29 3.66 -4.35
N ALA A 204 7.51 4.02 -5.36
CA ALA A 204 6.31 4.85 -5.23
C ALA A 204 5.12 4.08 -4.67
N MET A 205 5.14 2.75 -4.78
CA MET A 205 4.23 1.85 -4.07
C MET A 205 5.00 0.70 -3.47
N GLN A 206 4.77 0.44 -2.19
CA GLN A 206 5.41 -0.62 -1.42
C GLN A 206 4.34 -1.51 -0.82
N VAL A 207 4.53 -2.82 -0.85
CA VAL A 207 3.61 -3.80 -0.28
C VAL A 207 4.38 -4.85 0.48
N VAL A 208 3.87 -5.22 1.65
CA VAL A 208 4.21 -6.49 2.29
C VAL A 208 2.96 -7.34 2.44
N GLY A 209 3.13 -8.64 2.43
CA GLY A 209 2.05 -9.54 2.79
C GLY A 209 2.48 -10.98 2.90
N VAL A 210 1.49 -11.82 3.18
CA VAL A 210 1.63 -13.27 3.27
C VAL A 210 0.84 -13.89 2.11
N ALA A 211 1.51 -14.68 1.29
CA ALA A 211 0.88 -15.44 0.21
C ALA A 211 0.02 -16.59 0.80
N PRO A 212 -0.93 -17.17 0.04
CA PRO A 212 -1.80 -18.25 0.52
C PRO A 212 -1.06 -19.50 1.02
N ASP A 213 0.16 -19.74 0.55
CA ASP A 213 1.03 -20.84 1.01
C ASP A 213 1.82 -20.49 2.28
N GLY A 214 1.66 -19.28 2.81
CA GLY A 214 2.36 -18.76 3.99
C GLY A 214 3.65 -17.99 3.66
N THR A 215 4.06 -17.91 2.39
CA THR A 215 5.28 -17.21 2.00
C THR A 215 5.15 -15.71 2.24
N ILE A 216 6.11 -15.12 2.97
CA ILE A 216 6.18 -13.68 3.17
C ILE A 216 6.82 -13.02 1.94
N TYR A 217 6.25 -11.92 1.47
CA TYR A 217 6.77 -11.19 0.32
C TYR A 217 6.77 -9.68 0.50
N TYR A 218 7.69 -9.03 -0.19
CA TYR A 218 7.72 -7.58 -0.45
C TYR A 218 7.45 -7.36 -1.93
N MET A 219 6.70 -6.32 -2.27
CA MET A 219 6.55 -5.86 -3.65
C MET A 219 6.74 -4.34 -3.71
N GLY A 220 7.68 -3.91 -4.55
CA GLY A 220 7.95 -2.51 -4.86
C GLY A 220 7.53 -2.19 -6.30
N LEU A 221 6.96 -1.01 -6.53
CA LEU A 221 6.80 -0.41 -7.86
C LEU A 221 7.51 0.93 -7.91
N HIS A 222 8.38 1.07 -8.91
CA HIS A 222 9.18 2.27 -9.13
C HIS A 222 9.22 2.63 -10.62
N PRO A 223 9.46 3.92 -10.95
CA PRO A 223 9.59 4.33 -12.33
C PRO A 223 10.90 3.80 -12.95
N ASN A 224 10.84 3.35 -14.20
CA ASN A 224 11.99 2.94 -15.00
C ASN A 224 11.97 3.64 -16.37
N GLY A 225 12.37 4.91 -16.38
CA GLY A 225 12.29 5.75 -17.58
C GLY A 225 10.85 5.97 -18.05
N THR A 226 10.49 5.47 -19.23
CA THR A 226 9.11 5.49 -19.74
C THR A 226 8.29 4.28 -19.32
N LEU A 227 8.91 3.30 -18.68
CA LEU A 227 8.29 2.09 -18.15
C LEU A 227 8.06 2.23 -16.65
N SER A 228 7.25 1.33 -16.12
CA SER A 228 7.17 1.03 -14.70
C SER A 228 7.81 -0.32 -14.47
N GLU A 229 8.57 -0.45 -13.39
CA GLU A 229 9.17 -1.71 -12.98
C GLU A 229 8.55 -2.13 -11.65
N ARG A 230 8.40 -3.44 -11.47
CA ARG A 230 7.94 -4.06 -10.24
C ARG A 230 8.95 -5.10 -9.80
N TRP A 231 9.44 -4.99 -8.57
CA TRP A 231 10.16 -6.08 -7.92
C TRP A 231 9.28 -6.77 -6.90
N THR A 232 9.40 -8.09 -6.83
CA THR A 232 8.76 -8.90 -5.80
C THR A 232 9.78 -9.83 -5.20
N PHE A 233 9.99 -9.71 -3.88
CA PHE A 233 10.92 -10.49 -3.09
C PHE A 233 10.12 -11.48 -2.29
N TYR A 234 10.40 -12.76 -2.46
CA TYR A 234 9.83 -13.83 -1.68
C TYR A 234 10.88 -14.37 -0.73
N LEU A 235 10.56 -14.37 0.57
CA LEU A 235 11.43 -14.92 1.61
C LEU A 235 11.05 -16.39 1.83
N GLU A 236 12.02 -17.29 1.64
CA GLU A 236 11.87 -18.74 1.81
C GLU A 236 10.61 -19.30 1.10
N PRO A 237 10.45 -19.05 -0.22
CA PRO A 237 9.26 -19.46 -0.94
C PRO A 237 9.08 -20.99 -0.93
N SER A 238 7.83 -21.44 -0.86
CA SER A 238 7.51 -22.87 -0.99
C SER A 238 7.92 -23.42 -2.37
N GLU A 239 8.19 -24.73 -2.44
CA GLU A 239 8.46 -25.40 -3.72
C GLU A 239 7.31 -25.19 -4.73
N SER A 240 6.06 -25.21 -4.25
CA SER A 240 4.88 -24.98 -5.10
C SER A 240 4.87 -23.57 -5.71
N LEU A 241 5.26 -22.56 -4.94
CA LEU A 241 5.37 -21.20 -5.43
C LEU A 241 6.54 -21.10 -6.42
N LEU A 242 7.69 -21.69 -6.10
CA LEU A 242 8.86 -21.71 -6.97
C LEU A 242 8.56 -22.34 -8.35
N ASP A 243 7.85 -23.47 -8.36
CA ASP A 243 7.41 -24.16 -9.58
C ASP A 243 6.48 -23.27 -10.42
N SER A 244 5.56 -22.57 -9.74
CA SER A 244 4.59 -21.67 -10.38
C SER A 244 5.27 -20.45 -11.01
N LEU A 245 6.24 -19.85 -10.30
CA LEU A 245 7.05 -18.75 -10.80
C LEU A 245 7.91 -19.21 -12.00
N THR A 246 8.58 -20.35 -11.88
CA THR A 246 9.45 -20.92 -12.92
C THR A 246 8.67 -21.23 -14.21
N SER A 247 7.49 -21.84 -14.08
CA SER A 247 6.59 -22.12 -15.20
C SER A 247 6.18 -20.83 -15.94
N ARG A 248 5.99 -19.73 -15.22
CA ARG A 248 5.65 -18.42 -15.80
C ARG A 248 6.83 -17.75 -16.51
N VAL A 249 8.05 -17.86 -15.98
CA VAL A 249 9.28 -17.46 -16.72
C VAL A 249 9.33 -18.20 -18.06
N GLN A 250 9.16 -19.52 -18.03
CA GLN A 250 9.34 -20.40 -19.19
C GLN A 250 8.23 -20.25 -20.23
N SER A 251 6.99 -20.04 -19.79
CA SER A 251 5.86 -19.79 -20.70
C SER A 251 5.97 -18.45 -21.41
N GLY A 252 6.84 -17.55 -20.93
CA GLY A 252 7.08 -16.23 -21.48
C GLY A 252 5.79 -15.46 -21.55
N MET A 253 5.51 -14.58 -20.58
CA MET A 253 4.39 -13.64 -20.68
C MET A 253 4.66 -12.59 -21.79
N ALA A 254 4.81 -13.02 -23.04
CA ALA A 254 4.74 -12.22 -24.24
C ALA A 254 3.26 -11.91 -24.57
N SER A 255 2.50 -11.45 -23.58
CA SER A 255 1.33 -10.64 -23.86
C SER A 255 1.85 -9.21 -24.04
N GLY A 256 1.64 -8.62 -25.21
CA GLY A 256 2.35 -7.45 -25.76
C GLY A 256 2.39 -6.14 -24.96
N ASN A 257 2.04 -6.16 -23.67
CA ASN A 257 2.14 -5.03 -22.75
C ASN A 257 3.11 -5.27 -21.56
N PHE A 258 3.59 -6.52 -21.35
CA PHE A 258 4.67 -6.84 -20.41
C PHE A 258 5.96 -7.04 -21.20
N THR A 259 7.02 -6.38 -20.78
CA THR A 259 8.25 -6.26 -21.58
C THR A 259 9.30 -7.27 -21.15
N VAL A 260 9.40 -7.53 -19.84
CA VAL A 260 10.40 -8.44 -19.25
C VAL A 260 9.80 -9.12 -18.02
N TYR A 261 10.06 -10.43 -17.87
CA TYR A 261 9.82 -11.18 -16.64
C TYR A 261 11.13 -11.90 -16.30
N THR A 262 11.81 -11.46 -15.25
CA THR A 262 13.02 -12.13 -14.76
C THR A 262 12.76 -12.71 -13.38
N MET A 263 13.39 -13.85 -13.13
CA MET A 263 13.39 -14.51 -11.84
C MET A 263 14.83 -14.83 -11.50
N GLU A 264 15.27 -14.35 -10.35
CA GLU A 264 16.59 -14.63 -9.80
C GLU A 264 16.40 -15.30 -8.45
N SER A 265 17.10 -16.41 -8.25
CA SER A 265 17.21 -17.03 -6.93
C SER A 265 18.57 -16.69 -6.37
N THR A 266 18.58 -16.14 -5.16
CA THR A 266 19.78 -15.77 -4.44
C THR A 266 19.71 -16.29 -3.01
N GLN A 267 20.88 -16.39 -2.40
CA GLN A 267 21.04 -16.74 -1.00
C GLN A 267 21.58 -15.50 -0.29
N LEU A 268 20.74 -14.89 0.55
CA LEU A 268 21.11 -13.72 1.33
C LEU A 268 21.12 -14.14 2.80
N GLU A 269 22.31 -14.08 3.42
CA GLU A 269 22.53 -14.47 4.81
C GLU A 269 22.10 -15.92 5.15
N GLY A 270 22.20 -16.83 4.19
CA GLY A 270 21.85 -18.24 4.37
C GLY A 270 20.35 -18.55 4.24
N ARG A 271 19.55 -17.59 3.77
CA ARG A 271 18.13 -17.73 3.47
C ARG A 271 17.89 -17.72 1.97
N ASP A 272 16.96 -18.56 1.53
CA ASP A 272 16.50 -18.59 0.14
C ASP A 272 15.64 -17.36 -0.15
N VAL A 273 16.08 -16.56 -1.11
CA VAL A 273 15.34 -15.39 -1.59
C VAL A 273 15.11 -15.52 -3.08
N VAL A 274 13.86 -15.36 -3.49
CA VAL A 274 13.50 -15.29 -4.91
C VAL A 274 13.05 -13.89 -5.24
N VAL A 275 13.70 -13.29 -6.22
CA VAL A 275 13.36 -11.96 -6.73
C VAL A 275 12.75 -12.12 -8.10
N VAL A 276 11.57 -11.54 -8.29
CA VAL A 276 10.88 -11.45 -9.58
C VAL A 276 10.83 -9.99 -10.00
N SER A 277 11.36 -9.67 -11.19
CA SER A 277 11.19 -8.35 -11.80
C SER A 277 10.25 -8.42 -13.00
N ILE A 278 9.37 -7.42 -13.11
CA ILE A 278 8.46 -7.24 -14.23
C ILE A 278 8.49 -5.78 -14.70
N ASP A 279 8.71 -5.60 -15.99
CA ASP A 279 8.60 -4.29 -16.66
C ASP A 279 7.30 -4.18 -17.46
N ALA A 280 6.58 -3.05 -17.32
CA ALA A 280 5.40 -2.75 -18.13
C ALA A 280 5.33 -1.28 -18.52
N VAL A 281 4.73 -1.01 -19.68
CA VAL A 281 4.40 0.36 -20.10
C VAL A 281 3.22 0.90 -19.28
N ASP A 282 2.23 0.04 -19.03
CA ASP A 282 1.04 0.36 -18.25
C ASP A 282 1.23 -0.11 -16.79
N PRO A 283 1.30 0.81 -15.81
CA PRO A 283 1.50 0.46 -14.41
C PRO A 283 0.36 -0.38 -13.84
N GLU A 284 -0.85 -0.29 -14.39
CA GLU A 284 -2.00 -1.08 -13.92
C GLU A 284 -1.71 -2.59 -14.05
N LEU A 285 -0.99 -2.99 -15.09
CA LEU A 285 -0.63 -4.39 -15.33
C LEU A 285 0.31 -4.99 -14.27
N LEU A 286 1.07 -4.14 -13.58
CA LEU A 286 1.99 -4.53 -12.51
C LEU A 286 1.29 -4.77 -11.17
N LEU A 287 0.03 -4.33 -11.04
CA LEU A 287 -0.79 -4.52 -9.83
C LEU A 287 -1.57 -5.84 -9.82
N THR A 288 -1.20 -6.79 -10.68
CA THR A 288 -1.69 -8.16 -10.57
C THR A 288 -1.07 -8.84 -9.34
N GLU A 289 -1.84 -9.71 -8.65
CA GLU A 289 -1.39 -10.37 -7.41
C GLU A 289 0.02 -10.99 -7.56
N PRO A 290 0.80 -11.09 -6.46
CA PRO A 290 1.95 -11.99 -6.43
C PRO A 290 1.44 -13.35 -6.90
N LEU A 291 2.16 -13.93 -7.86
CA LEU A 291 1.66 -15.05 -8.65
C LEU A 291 1.49 -16.27 -7.74
N VAL A 292 0.24 -16.59 -7.38
CA VAL A 292 -0.17 -17.80 -6.67
C VAL A 292 -1.13 -18.58 -7.56
#